data_AF-A0A0F5HSC4-F1
#
_entry.id   AF-A0A0F5HSC4-F1
#
_cell.length_a   1.000
_cell.length_b   1.000
_cell.length_c   1.000
_cell.angle_alpha   90.00
_cell.angle_beta   90.00
_cell.angle_gamma   90.00
#
_symmetry.space_group_name_H-M   'P 1'
#
loop_
_entity.id
_entity.type
_entity.pdbx_description
1 polymer ?
#
loop_
_entity_poly.entity_id
_entity_poly.type
_entity_poly.pdbx_seq_one_letter_code
_entity_poly.pdbx_strand_id
1 'polypeptide(L)'
;MNEKLLIWWNYAEKDSKEARRIEELKHSFQDKKIKQLVKQAKYLYKTDLPELQMTGTYSFSVVHDVPTDQEDEVQPTYNDSCIIYDGKCKDYKEFLVALNTTLSLIPSSADKCVFIIKIAAELKYVNREVGARFIDDIAREVYIQTKKAK
;
A
#
# COMPACT_ATOMS: atom_id res chain seq x y z
N MET A 1 20.43 10.18 -0.68
CA MET A 1 19.49 9.50 -1.58
C MET A 1 18.10 10.03 -1.26
N ASN A 2 17.34 10.45 -2.25
CA ASN A 2 15.97 10.91 -2.07
C ASN A 2 15.08 9.77 -2.56
N GLU A 3 14.84 8.78 -1.71
CA GLU A 3 13.92 7.69 -2.03
C GLU A 3 12.50 8.10 -1.68
N LYS A 4 11.55 7.70 -2.53
CA LYS A 4 10.11 7.82 -2.26
C LYS A 4 9.43 6.48 -2.49
N LEU A 5 8.42 6.19 -1.69
CA LEU A 5 7.56 5.02 -1.87
C LEU A 5 6.42 5.40 -2.82
N LEU A 6 6.27 4.64 -3.90
CA LEU A 6 5.15 4.74 -4.82
C LEU A 6 4.30 3.47 -4.71
N ILE A 7 3.01 3.63 -4.38
CA ILE A 7 2.02 2.54 -4.37
C ILE A 7 0.96 2.92 -5.38
N TRP A 8 0.71 2.04 -6.35
CA TRP A 8 -0.32 2.25 -7.35
C TRP A 8 -1.12 0.99 -7.65
N TRP A 9 -2.32 1.21 -8.17
CA TRP A 9 -3.24 0.18 -8.59
C TRP A 9 -3.37 0.23 -10.10
N ASN A 10 -3.07 -0.88 -10.79
CA ASN A 10 -3.24 -1.02 -12.22
C ASN A 10 -4.64 -1.54 -12.51
N TYR A 11 -5.36 -0.84 -13.36
CA TYR A 11 -6.66 -1.25 -13.86
C TYR A 11 -6.50 -2.20 -15.05
N ALA A 12 -7.35 -3.20 -15.19
CA ALA A 12 -7.39 -4.00 -16.43
C ALA A 12 -8.09 -3.27 -17.58
N GLU A 13 -8.98 -2.32 -17.27
CA GLU A 13 -9.65 -1.43 -18.22
C GLU A 13 -9.71 -0.03 -17.60
N LYS A 14 -9.79 1.05 -18.39
CA LYS A 14 -10.04 2.42 -17.89
C LYS A 14 -11.42 2.55 -17.24
N ASP A 15 -11.64 1.88 -16.12
CA ASP A 15 -12.89 1.96 -15.39
C ASP A 15 -12.78 3.09 -14.35
N SER A 16 -13.42 4.20 -14.69
CA SER A 16 -13.63 5.34 -13.78
C SER A 16 -14.22 4.94 -12.41
N LYS A 17 -14.89 3.79 -12.31
CA LYS A 17 -15.44 3.26 -11.05
C LYS A 17 -14.36 2.79 -10.09
N GLU A 18 -13.28 2.17 -10.57
CA GLU A 18 -12.22 1.71 -9.68
C GLU A 18 -11.45 2.91 -9.09
N ALA A 19 -11.18 3.96 -9.90
CA ALA A 19 -10.62 5.21 -9.41
C ALA A 19 -11.48 5.87 -8.34
N ARG A 20 -12.79 5.98 -8.60
CA ARG A 20 -13.74 6.54 -7.63
C ARG A 20 -13.76 5.72 -6.33
N ARG A 21 -13.75 4.39 -6.42
CA ARG A 21 -13.71 3.49 -5.26
C ARG A 21 -12.44 3.68 -4.43
N ILE A 22 -11.28 3.85 -5.06
CA ILE A 22 -10.01 4.11 -4.36
C ILE A 22 -10.11 5.41 -3.55
N GLU A 23 -10.64 6.47 -4.14
CA GLU A 23 -10.83 7.75 -3.44
C GLU A 23 -11.87 7.66 -2.32
N GLU A 24 -12.97 6.94 -2.53
CA GLU A 24 -13.95 6.65 -1.47
C GLU A 24 -13.33 5.88 -0.31
N LEU A 25 -12.45 4.91 -0.58
CA LEU A 25 -11.69 4.20 0.44
C LEU A 25 -10.73 5.13 1.19
N LYS A 26 -9.96 5.97 0.49
CA LYS A 26 -9.06 6.96 1.11
C LYS A 26 -9.84 7.87 2.07
N HIS A 27 -10.96 8.43 1.61
CA HIS A 27 -11.83 9.26 2.44
C HIS A 27 -12.37 8.50 3.66
N SER A 28 -12.78 7.24 3.50
CA SER A 28 -13.27 6.42 4.63
C SER A 28 -12.23 6.21 5.75
N PHE A 29 -10.94 6.36 5.45
CA PHE A 29 -9.84 6.21 6.39
C PHE A 29 -9.25 7.53 6.87
N GLN A 30 -9.48 8.64 6.17
CA GLN A 30 -8.84 9.93 6.39
C GLN A 30 -9.04 10.50 7.80
N ASP A 31 -10.24 10.33 8.37
CA ASP A 31 -10.58 10.83 9.70
C ASP A 31 -10.20 9.87 10.85
N LYS A 32 -9.75 8.65 10.52
CA LYS A 32 -9.40 7.66 11.55
C LYS A 32 -8.08 8.02 12.24
N LYS A 33 -8.04 7.80 13.55
CA LYS A 33 -6.80 7.94 14.34
C LYS A 33 -5.84 6.81 14.01
N ILE A 34 -4.54 7.03 14.20
CA ILE A 34 -3.47 6.03 13.95
C ILE A 34 -3.81 4.66 14.59
N LYS A 35 -4.22 4.64 15.87
CA LYS A 35 -4.60 3.38 16.54
C LYS A 35 -5.75 2.63 15.84
N GLN A 36 -6.73 3.36 15.31
CA GLN A 36 -7.85 2.78 14.57
C GLN A 36 -7.39 2.25 13.21
N LEU A 37 -6.50 2.97 12.52
CA LEU A 37 -5.92 2.54 11.24
C LEU A 37 -5.05 1.28 11.40
N VAL A 38 -4.25 1.20 12.46
CA VAL A 38 -3.45 -0.01 12.78
C VAL A 38 -4.38 -1.19 13.06
N LYS A 39 -5.40 -1.01 13.91
CA LYS A 39 -6.39 -2.06 14.19
C LYS A 39 -7.11 -2.52 12.92
N GLN A 40 -7.47 -1.58 12.04
CA GLN A 40 -8.13 -1.88 10.78
C GLN A 40 -7.21 -2.67 9.84
N ALA A 41 -5.94 -2.28 9.67
CA ALA A 41 -5.00 -3.00 8.83
C ALA A 41 -4.79 -4.44 9.33
N LYS A 42 -4.71 -4.63 10.65
CA LYS A 42 -4.64 -5.96 11.30
C LYS A 42 -5.85 -6.84 11.04
N TYR A 43 -7.02 -6.22 10.94
CA TYR A 43 -8.24 -6.92 10.58
C TYR A 43 -8.23 -7.27 9.09
N LEU A 44 -7.97 -6.28 8.23
CA LEU A 44 -8.03 -6.43 6.77
C LEU A 44 -7.09 -7.51 6.23
N TYR A 45 -5.88 -7.66 6.78
CA TYR A 45 -4.95 -8.68 6.28
C TYR A 45 -5.41 -10.12 6.54
N LYS A 46 -6.28 -10.33 7.53
CA LYS A 46 -6.84 -11.65 7.90
C LYS A 46 -8.13 -11.97 7.15
N THR A 47 -8.77 -10.97 6.56
CA THR A 47 -10.09 -11.12 5.94
C THR A 47 -9.93 -11.37 4.45
N ASP A 48 -10.40 -12.52 3.97
CA ASP A 48 -10.59 -12.73 2.54
C ASP A 48 -11.86 -12.01 2.07
N LEU A 49 -11.78 -11.42 0.87
CA LEU A 49 -12.91 -10.76 0.20
C LEU A 49 -13.16 -11.47 -1.14
N PRO A 50 -13.69 -12.70 -1.14
CA PRO A 50 -13.89 -13.47 -2.37
C PRO A 50 -14.96 -12.85 -3.29
N GLU A 51 -15.83 -12.00 -2.74
CA GLU A 51 -16.84 -11.24 -3.49
C GLU A 51 -16.25 -10.05 -4.26
N LEU A 52 -14.98 -9.67 -3.99
CA LEU A 52 -14.26 -8.68 -4.78
C LEU A 52 -13.92 -9.31 -6.15
N GLN A 53 -14.83 -9.16 -7.12
CA GLN A 53 -14.48 -9.27 -8.53
C GLN A 53 -13.68 -8.01 -8.92
N MET A 54 -12.39 -7.97 -8.59
CA MET A 54 -11.52 -6.89 -9.05
C MET A 54 -10.78 -7.34 -10.29
N THR A 55 -10.80 -6.50 -11.31
CA THR A 55 -10.11 -6.75 -12.57
C THR A 55 -8.69 -6.17 -12.55
N GLY A 56 -8.34 -5.36 -11.54
CA GLY A 56 -7.01 -4.77 -11.38
C GLY A 56 -5.98 -5.58 -10.57
N THR A 57 -4.73 -5.15 -10.66
CA THR A 57 -3.59 -5.68 -9.87
C THR A 57 -2.83 -4.55 -9.18
N TYR A 58 -2.36 -4.77 -7.95
CA TYR A 58 -1.51 -3.78 -7.28
C TYR A 58 -0.06 -3.90 -7.72
N SER A 59 0.65 -2.77 -7.75
CA SER A 59 2.10 -2.70 -7.90
C SER A 59 2.63 -1.61 -6.96
N PHE A 60 3.83 -1.82 -6.44
CA PHE A 60 4.51 -0.80 -5.65
C PHE A 60 5.99 -0.85 -5.98
N SER A 61 6.65 0.30 -5.90
CA SER A 61 8.10 0.43 -6.08
C SER A 61 8.66 1.48 -5.13
N VAL A 62 9.94 1.33 -4.81
CA VAL A 62 10.73 2.44 -4.28
C VAL A 62 11.32 3.15 -5.47
N VAL A 63 10.90 4.40 -5.66
CA VAL A 63 11.47 5.26 -6.69
C VAL A 63 12.64 5.99 -6.06
N HIS A 64 13.82 5.82 -6.65
CA HIS A 64 14.99 6.62 -6.32
C HIS A 64 14.88 7.95 -7.07
N ASP A 65 15.29 9.07 -6.48
CA ASP A 65 15.39 10.35 -7.19
C ASP A 65 16.13 10.13 -8.51
N VAL A 66 15.36 10.09 -9.59
CA VAL A 66 15.88 10.17 -10.94
C VAL A 66 16.30 11.62 -11.12
N PRO A 67 17.51 11.93 -11.62
CA PRO A 67 17.90 13.30 -11.91
C PRO A 67 16.79 13.98 -12.71
N THR A 68 16.49 15.24 -12.38
CA THR A 68 15.39 16.03 -12.96
C THR A 68 15.48 16.15 -14.49
N ASP A 69 16.62 15.76 -15.07
CA ASP A 69 16.93 15.72 -16.50
C ASP A 69 16.49 14.41 -17.20
N GLN A 70 15.87 13.45 -16.48
CA GLN A 70 15.45 12.14 -16.98
C GLN A 70 13.99 11.79 -16.57
N GLU A 71 13.05 12.73 -16.72
CA GLU A 71 11.61 12.53 -16.44
C GLU A 71 10.93 11.40 -17.26
N ASP A 72 11.64 10.76 -18.20
CA ASP A 72 11.07 9.83 -19.17
C ASP A 72 11.15 8.33 -18.82
N GLU A 73 11.93 7.87 -17.82
CA GLU A 73 12.22 6.41 -17.70
C GLU A 73 11.56 5.64 -16.55
N VAL A 74 10.84 6.29 -15.63
CA VAL A 74 9.99 5.56 -14.66
C VAL A 74 8.59 6.17 -14.60
N GLN A 75 8.00 6.39 -15.77
CA GLN A 75 6.57 6.56 -15.85
C GLN A 75 5.93 5.17 -15.85
N PRO A 76 5.29 4.69 -14.76
CA PRO A 76 4.35 3.57 -14.91
C PRO A 76 3.42 3.98 -16.04
N THR A 77 3.21 3.14 -17.06
CA THR A 77 2.39 3.45 -18.23
C THR A 77 1.07 4.06 -17.76
N TYR A 78 0.99 5.41 -17.74
CA TYR A 78 0.09 6.17 -16.85
C TYR A 78 -1.38 6.07 -17.26
N ASN A 79 -1.64 5.44 -18.40
CA ASN A 79 -2.96 5.44 -18.97
C ASN A 79 -3.94 4.61 -18.14
N ASP A 80 -3.49 3.57 -17.43
CA ASP A 80 -4.39 2.61 -16.77
C ASP A 80 -4.01 2.35 -15.30
N SER A 81 -3.52 3.35 -14.56
CA SER A 81 -3.19 3.20 -13.14
C SER A 81 -3.62 4.37 -12.27
N CYS A 82 -3.81 4.10 -10.97
CA CYS A 82 -4.10 5.11 -9.96
C CYS A 82 -3.10 5.05 -8.82
N ILE A 83 -2.57 6.22 -8.49
CA ILE A 83 -1.64 6.41 -7.39
C ILE A 83 -2.44 6.38 -6.07
N ILE A 84 -2.12 5.40 -5.24
CA ILE A 84 -2.64 5.30 -3.87
C ILE A 84 -1.74 6.08 -2.91
N TYR A 85 -0.42 6.05 -3.14
CA TYR A 85 0.57 6.76 -2.33
C TYR A 85 1.77 7.18 -3.18
N ASP A 86 2.20 8.43 -3.02
CA ASP A 86 3.49 8.93 -3.52
C ASP A 86 4.10 9.82 -2.43
N GLY A 87 5.13 9.32 -1.75
CA GLY A 87 5.74 10.10 -0.69
C GLY A 87 6.92 9.46 0.02
N LYS A 88 7.57 10.26 0.86
CA LYS A 88 8.75 9.85 1.66
C LYS A 88 8.37 9.23 3.01
N CYS A 89 7.11 8.87 3.21
CA CYS A 89 6.61 8.32 4.48
C CYS A 89 6.96 9.21 5.69
N LYS A 90 6.75 10.53 5.59
CA LYS A 90 6.96 11.45 6.74
C LYS A 90 5.75 11.48 7.66
N ASP A 91 4.55 11.48 7.08
CA ASP A 91 3.31 11.33 7.83
C ASP A 91 2.92 9.85 7.90
N TYR A 92 3.04 9.29 9.11
CA TYR A 92 2.66 7.90 9.34
C TYR A 92 1.16 7.65 9.21
N LYS A 93 0.31 8.63 9.52
CA LYS A 93 -1.14 8.53 9.36
C LYS A 93 -1.48 8.45 7.87
N GLU A 94 -0.89 9.31 7.06
CA GLU A 94 -1.08 9.31 5.60
C GLU A 94 -0.65 7.96 4.99
N PHE A 95 0.54 7.46 5.37
CA PHE A 95 0.99 6.13 4.98
C PHE A 95 -0.01 5.02 5.38
N LEU A 96 -0.54 5.08 6.61
CA LEU A 96 -1.53 4.10 7.07
C LEU A 96 -2.87 4.20 6.33
N VAL A 97 -3.28 5.39 5.86
CA VAL A 97 -4.46 5.55 5.00
C VAL A 97 -4.24 4.84 3.67
N ALA A 98 -3.09 5.04 3.04
CA ALA A 98 -2.72 4.34 1.81
C ALA A 98 -2.62 2.81 1.99
N LEU A 99 -2.04 2.36 3.10
CA LEU A 99 -1.94 0.94 3.45
C LEU A 99 -3.33 0.32 3.56
N ASN A 100 -4.24 0.92 4.35
CA ASN A 100 -5.59 0.39 4.53
C ASN A 100 -6.39 0.41 3.22
N THR A 101 -6.22 1.45 2.41
CA THR A 101 -6.80 1.54 1.06
C THR A 101 -6.36 0.34 0.22
N THR A 102 -5.05 0.08 0.15
CA THR A 102 -4.51 -1.04 -0.64
C THR A 102 -4.99 -2.39 -0.11
N LEU A 103 -4.98 -2.61 1.20
CA LEU A 103 -5.45 -3.85 1.82
C LEU A 103 -6.96 -4.11 1.59
N SER A 104 -7.76 -3.06 1.40
CA SER A 104 -9.18 -3.17 1.05
C SER A 104 -9.44 -3.51 -0.42
N LEU A 105 -8.43 -3.39 -1.28
CA LEU A 105 -8.50 -3.74 -2.70
C LEU A 105 -7.97 -5.14 -2.99
N ILE A 106 -7.03 -5.63 -2.19
CA ILE A 106 -6.50 -6.99 -2.33
C ILE A 106 -7.55 -8.00 -1.85
N PRO A 107 -7.91 -9.03 -2.64
CA PRO A 107 -8.95 -9.98 -2.24
C PRO A 107 -8.44 -11.03 -1.24
N SER A 108 -7.24 -11.58 -1.47
CA SER A 108 -6.69 -12.67 -0.66
C SER A 108 -5.85 -12.18 0.52
N SER A 109 -6.07 -12.77 1.69
CA SER A 109 -5.23 -12.63 2.89
C SER A 109 -3.77 -13.02 2.63
N ALA A 110 -3.51 -14.02 1.79
CA ALA A 110 -2.16 -14.43 1.41
C ALA A 110 -1.42 -13.30 0.67
N ASP A 111 -2.09 -12.68 -0.31
CA ASP A 111 -1.55 -11.55 -1.06
C ASP A 111 -1.37 -10.32 -0.18
N LYS A 112 -2.29 -10.07 0.77
CA LYS A 112 -2.14 -9.01 1.77
C LYS A 112 -0.91 -9.22 2.65
N CYS A 113 -0.64 -10.46 3.07
CA CYS A 113 0.56 -10.79 3.83
C CYS A 113 1.83 -10.51 3.01
N VAL A 114 1.86 -10.95 1.75
CA VAL A 114 2.97 -10.70 0.83
C VAL A 114 3.19 -9.20 0.65
N PHE A 115 2.12 -8.43 0.44
CA PHE A 115 2.17 -6.98 0.33
C PHE A 115 2.77 -6.32 1.58
N ILE A 116 2.28 -6.66 2.78
CA ILE A 116 2.78 -6.10 4.05
C ILE A 116 4.27 -6.40 4.25
N ILE A 117 4.70 -7.64 3.97
CA ILE A 117 6.11 -8.05 4.10
C ILE A 117 6.99 -7.26 3.13
N LYS A 118 6.56 -7.12 1.87
CA LYS A 118 7.32 -6.37 0.87
C LYS A 118 7.41 -4.89 1.22
N ILE A 119 6.30 -4.25 1.61
CA ILE A 119 6.32 -2.84 2.06
C ILE A 119 7.26 -2.63 3.26
N ALA A 120 7.25 -3.54 4.23
CA ALA A 120 8.18 -3.46 5.36
C ALA A 120 9.66 -3.53 4.93
N ALA A 121 9.97 -4.35 3.92
CA ALA A 121 11.31 -4.45 3.35
C ALA A 121 11.74 -3.18 2.61
N GLU A 122 10.80 -2.49 1.95
CA GLU A 122 11.06 -1.25 1.21
C GLU A 122 11.20 -0.01 2.11
N LEU A 123 10.41 0.07 3.19
CA LEU A 123 10.41 1.23 4.08
C LEU A 123 11.76 1.51 4.74
N LYS A 124 12.64 0.51 4.87
CA LYS A 124 13.99 0.72 5.41
C LYS A 124 14.86 1.61 4.51
N TYR A 125 14.57 1.66 3.21
CA TYR A 125 15.26 2.51 2.24
C TYR A 125 14.61 3.90 2.18
N VAL A 126 13.29 3.99 2.31
CA VAL A 126 12.57 5.28 2.23
C VAL A 126 12.61 6.07 3.54
N ASN A 127 12.23 5.45 4.65
CA ASN A 127 12.21 6.07 5.97
C ASN A 127 12.31 5.01 7.07
N ARG A 128 13.51 4.86 7.65
CA ARG A 128 13.81 3.85 8.66
C ARG A 128 12.95 3.96 9.93
N GLU A 129 12.60 5.17 10.36
CA GLU A 129 11.79 5.39 11.56
C GLU A 129 10.36 4.90 11.36
N VAL A 130 9.75 5.27 10.22
CA VAL A 130 8.42 4.75 9.85
C VAL A 130 8.45 3.25 9.59
N GLY A 131 9.52 2.73 8.96
CA GLY A 131 9.72 1.29 8.78
C GLY A 131 9.74 0.52 10.11
N ALA A 132 10.51 0.99 11.09
CA ALA A 132 10.57 0.38 12.41
C ALA A 132 9.20 0.39 13.11
N ARG A 133 8.52 1.54 13.07
CA ARG A 133 7.17 1.68 13.64
C ARG A 133 6.16 0.76 12.95
N PHE A 134 6.20 0.66 11.63
CA PHE A 134 5.31 -0.21 10.86
C PHE A 134 5.55 -1.70 11.17
N ILE A 135 6.81 -2.10 11.35
CA ILE A 135 7.15 -3.46 11.75
C ILE A 135 6.54 -3.79 13.12
N ASP A 136 6.70 -2.89 14.08
CA ASP A 136 6.20 -3.09 15.44
C ASP A 136 4.67 -3.07 15.50
N ASP A 137 4.05 -2.13 14.79
CA ASP A 137 2.60 -2.00 14.76
C ASP A 137 1.93 -3.16 14.02
N ILE A 138 2.47 -3.62 12.88
CA ILE A 138 1.75 -4.51 11.94
C ILE A 138 2.62 -5.69 11.48
N ALA A 139 3.76 -5.45 10.82
CA ALA A 139 4.42 -6.48 10.01
C ALA A 139 4.96 -7.67 10.84
N ARG A 140 5.37 -7.43 12.10
CA ARG A 140 5.82 -8.49 13.02
C ARG A 140 4.71 -9.51 13.30
N GLU A 141 3.48 -9.05 13.50
CA GLU A 141 2.34 -9.94 13.72
C GLU A 141 2.07 -10.80 12.48
N VAL A 142 2.07 -10.18 11.30
CA VAL A 142 1.88 -10.86 10.01
C VAL A 142 2.93 -11.95 9.83
N TYR A 143 4.21 -11.63 10.02
CA TYR A 143 5.32 -12.58 9.88
C TYR A 143 5.17 -13.79 10.82
N ILE A 144 4.81 -13.56 12.08
CA ILE A 144 4.60 -14.65 13.06
C ILE A 144 3.42 -15.54 12.64
N GLN A 145 2.33 -14.95 12.17
CA GLN A 145 1.15 -15.69 11.73
C GLN A 145 1.46 -16.55 10.50
N THR A 146 2.15 -16.01 9.50
CA THR A 146 2.55 -16.77 8.30
C THR A 146 3.50 -17.92 8.64
N LYS A 147 4.39 -17.74 9.63
CA LYS A 147 5.31 -18.81 10.07
C LYS A 147 4.58 -19.95 10.80
N LYS A 148 3.51 -19.66 11.54
CA LYS A 148 2.71 -20.68 12.25
C LYS A 148 1.77 -21.49 11.35
N ALA A 149 1.43 -20.96 10.18
CA ALA A 149 0.55 -21.60 9.22
C ALA A 149 1.28 -22.59 8.28
N LYS A 150 2.61 -22.70 8.40
CA LYS A 150 3.45 -23.70 7.73
C LYS A 150 3.81 -24.81 8.71
#